data_AF-A0A8T3XNI0-F1
#
_entry.id   AF-A0A8T3XNI0-F1
#
_cell.length_a   1.000
_cell.length_b   1.000
_cell.length_c   1.000
_cell.angle_alpha   90.00
_cell.angle_beta   90.00
_cell.angle_gamma   90.00
#
_symmetry.space_group_name_H-M   'P 1'
#
loop_
_entity.id
_entity.type
_entity.pdbx_description
1 polymer ?
#
loop_
_entity_poly.entity_id
_entity_poly.type
_entity_poly.pdbx_seq_one_letter_code
_entity_poly.pdbx_strand_id
1 'polypeptide(L)'
;MEWVEKLDESTKEHLKLQIKETHINQEALKSSKDPLIAQLWIAIANLSKQLNDITIKLDYLEGALQKLHKENMKTTSKEENIEIKKAMEKIMRGKSKKSK
;
A
#
# COMPACT_ATOMS: atom_id res chain seq x y z
N MET A 1 19.19 27.31 -16.23
CA MET A 1 18.20 26.50 -15.51
C MET A 1 16.78 27.10 -15.56
N GLU A 2 16.48 28.02 -16.48
CA GLU A 2 15.21 28.75 -16.51
C GLU A 2 13.96 27.89 -16.73
N TRP A 3 14.13 26.69 -17.30
CA TRP A 3 13.00 25.77 -17.51
C TRP A 3 12.47 25.19 -16.19
N VAL A 4 13.32 25.04 -15.16
CA VAL A 4 12.92 24.54 -13.84
C VAL A 4 11.90 25.49 -13.21
N GLU A 5 12.02 26.80 -13.47
CA GLU A 5 11.09 27.81 -12.95
C GLU A 5 9.67 27.69 -13.51
N LYS A 6 9.51 27.04 -14.66
CA LYS A 6 8.22 26.80 -15.31
C LYS A 6 7.48 25.56 -14.78
N LEU A 7 8.13 24.76 -13.92
CA LEU A 7 7.49 23.63 -13.26
C LEU A 7 6.58 24.12 -12.13
N ASP A 8 5.52 23.37 -11.83
CA ASP A 8 4.75 23.58 -10.61
C ASP A 8 5.59 23.26 -9.37
N GLU A 9 5.22 23.81 -8.21
CA GLU A 9 6.04 23.71 -7.00
C GLU A 9 6.22 22.27 -6.53
N SER A 10 5.20 21.43 -6.65
CA SER A 10 5.28 20.00 -6.28
C SER A 10 6.29 19.27 -7.17
N THR A 11 6.28 19.53 -8.47
CA THR A 11 7.27 18.95 -9.40
C THR A 11 8.67 19.50 -9.14
N LYS A 12 8.82 20.79 -8.80
CA LYS A 12 10.12 21.37 -8.40
C LYS A 12 10.70 20.69 -7.18
N GLU A 13 9.89 20.51 -6.13
CA GLU A 13 10.31 19.83 -4.90
C GLU A 13 10.72 18.39 -5.17
N HIS A 14 9.91 17.65 -5.93
CA HIS A 14 10.24 16.27 -6.31
C HIS A 14 11.56 16.19 -7.10
N LEU A 15 11.76 17.10 -8.07
CA LEU A 15 13.00 17.17 -8.84
C LEU A 15 14.22 17.45 -7.95
N LYS A 16 14.11 18.37 -6.98
CA LYS A 16 15.19 18.67 -6.02
C LYS A 16 15.55 17.42 -5.19
N LEU A 17 14.57 16.64 -4.76
CA LEU A 17 14.80 15.39 -4.03
C LEU A 17 15.51 14.34 -4.91
N GLN A 18 15.05 14.15 -6.16
CA GLN A 18 15.68 13.23 -7.11
C GLN A 18 17.15 13.61 -7.41
N ILE A 19 17.44 14.91 -7.54
CA ILE A 19 18.81 15.40 -7.71
C ILE A 19 19.66 15.07 -6.49
N LYS A 20 19.14 15.28 -5.28
CA LYS A 20 19.84 14.95 -4.03
C LYS A 20 20.12 13.46 -3.90
N GLU A 21 19.15 12.60 -4.23
CA GLU A 21 19.34 11.14 -4.24
C GLU A 21 20.41 10.71 -5.25
N THR A 22 20.38 11.30 -6.45
CA THR A 22 21.38 11.02 -7.49
C THR A 22 22.76 11.51 -7.09
N HIS A 23 22.86 12.61 -6.33
CA HIS A 23 24.12 13.17 -5.87
C HIS A 23 24.91 12.23 -4.93
N ILE A 24 24.23 11.31 -4.22
CA ILE A 24 24.91 10.29 -3.40
C ILE A 24 25.84 9.42 -4.24
N ASN A 25 25.50 9.20 -5.51
CA ASN A 25 26.29 8.39 -6.44
C ASN A 25 27.34 9.21 -7.22
N GLN A 26 27.64 10.45 -6.80
CA GLN A 26 28.55 11.32 -7.54
C GLN A 26 29.99 10.77 -7.57
N GLU A 27 30.43 10.07 -6.53
CA GLU A 27 31.75 9.41 -6.53
C GLU A 27 31.81 8.26 -7.53
N ALA A 28 30.78 7.42 -7.57
CA ALA A 28 30.66 6.35 -8.57
C ALA A 28 30.69 6.92 -9.99
N LEU A 29 29.97 8.04 -10.21
CA LEU A 29 29.96 8.76 -11.48
C LEU A 29 31.35 9.31 -11.87
N LYS A 30 32.08 9.90 -10.93
CA LYS A 30 33.45 10.44 -11.14
C LYS A 30 34.47 9.33 -11.41
N SER A 31 34.28 8.16 -10.81
CA SER A 31 35.16 7.00 -10.98
C SER A 31 34.87 6.17 -12.24
N SER A 32 33.77 6.47 -12.94
CA SER A 32 33.34 5.78 -14.15
C SER A 32 34.22 6.15 -15.35
N LYS A 33 34.49 5.16 -16.21
CA LYS A 33 35.13 5.38 -17.53
C LYS A 33 34.24 6.18 -18.48
N ASP A 34 32.93 6.04 -18.35
CA ASP A 34 31.93 6.77 -19.12
C ASP A 34 30.88 7.37 -18.16
N PRO A 35 31.03 8.64 -17.78
CA PRO A 35 30.10 9.30 -16.87
C PRO A 35 28.67 9.38 -17.42
N LEU A 36 28.48 9.56 -18.73
CA LEU A 36 27.14 9.67 -19.32
C LEU A 36 26.38 8.34 -19.20
N ILE A 37 27.04 7.24 -19.52
CA ILE A 37 26.46 5.90 -19.38
C ILE A 37 26.23 5.58 -17.89
N ALA A 38 27.17 5.90 -17.01
CA ALA A 38 27.00 5.67 -15.57
C ALA A 38 25.82 6.48 -14.98
N GLN A 39 25.63 7.73 -15.42
CA GLN A 39 24.49 8.55 -15.01
C GLN A 39 23.15 7.90 -15.41
N LEU A 40 23.08 7.34 -16.63
CA LEU A 40 21.90 6.62 -17.10
C LEU A 40 21.62 5.37 -16.25
N TRP A 41 22.65 4.57 -15.93
CA TRP A 41 22.50 3.40 -15.07
C TRP A 41 22.06 3.75 -13.66
N ILE A 42 22.60 4.83 -13.09
CA ILE A 42 22.16 5.34 -11.78
C ILE A 42 20.69 5.75 -11.84
N ALA A 43 20.26 6.44 -12.89
CA ALA A 43 18.86 6.82 -13.06
C ALA A 43 17.94 5.59 -13.18
N ILE A 44 18.32 4.58 -13.96
CA ILE A 44 17.57 3.32 -14.09
C ILE A 44 17.49 2.60 -12.74
N ALA A 45 18.58 2.52 -11.99
CA ALA A 45 18.60 1.89 -10.67
C ALA A 45 17.68 2.61 -9.67
N ASN A 46 17.72 3.95 -9.63
CA ASN A 46 16.85 4.75 -8.77
C ASN A 46 15.37 4.54 -9.10
N LEU A 47 15.00 4.57 -10.39
CA LEU A 47 13.63 4.31 -10.85
C LEU A 47 13.19 2.88 -10.53
N SER A 48 14.06 1.90 -10.74
CA SER A 48 13.75 0.49 -10.46
C SER A 48 13.52 0.26 -8.96
N LYS A 49 14.32 0.92 -8.10
CA LYS A 49 14.12 0.91 -6.65
C LYS A 49 12.78 1.55 -6.27
N GLN A 50 12.48 2.74 -6.81
CA GLN A 50 11.22 3.44 -6.52
C GLN A 50 9.99 2.59 -6.94
N LEU A 51 10.06 1.94 -8.10
CA LEU A 51 9.02 1.03 -8.57
C LEU A 51 8.85 -0.16 -7.61
N ASN A 52 9.95 -0.80 -7.22
CA ASN A 52 9.90 -1.92 -6.27
C ASN A 52 9.36 -1.51 -4.90
N ASP A 53 9.77 -0.35 -4.38
CA ASP A 53 9.27 0.22 -3.12
C ASP A 53 7.75 0.47 -3.18
N ILE A 54 7.23 0.90 -4.34
CA ILE A 54 5.78 1.08 -4.58
C ILE A 54 5.08 -0.28 -4.65
N THR A 55 5.62 -1.24 -5.40
CA THR A 55 5.05 -2.60 -5.52
C THR A 55 4.91 -3.26 -4.15
N ILE A 56 5.95 -3.22 -3.32
CA ILE A 56 5.92 -3.79 -1.96
C ILE A 56 4.82 -3.13 -1.10
N LYS A 57 4.67 -1.80 -1.20
CA LYS A 57 3.63 -1.07 -0.46
C LYS A 57 2.23 -1.44 -0.94
N LEU A 58 2.04 -1.61 -2.25
CA LEU A 58 0.78 -2.07 -2.82
C LEU A 58 0.44 -3.47 -2.32
N ASP A 59 1.37 -4.42 -2.41
CA ASP A 59 1.19 -5.79 -1.92
C ASP A 59 0.81 -5.81 -0.43
N TYR A 60 1.47 -4.97 0.37
CA TYR A 60 1.15 -4.82 1.79
C TYR A 60 -0.27 -4.30 2.02
N LEU A 61 -0.67 -3.25 1.30
CA LEU A 61 -2.01 -2.66 1.41
C LEU A 61 -3.10 -3.63 0.94
N GLU A 62 -2.88 -4.34 -0.16
CA GLU A 62 -3.77 -5.38 -0.65
C GLU A 62 -3.94 -6.50 0.39
N GLY A 63 -2.83 -6.96 0.97
CA GLY A 63 -2.85 -7.95 2.05
C GLY A 63 -3.62 -7.47 3.29
N ALA A 64 -3.48 -6.21 3.66
CA ALA A 64 -4.21 -5.61 4.78
C ALA A 64 -5.72 -5.51 4.49
N LEU A 65 -6.10 -5.07 3.29
CA LEU A 65 -7.49 -4.99 2.86
C LEU A 65 -8.17 -6.36 2.80
N GLN A 66 -7.47 -7.39 2.31
CA GLN A 66 -7.99 -8.76 2.31
C GLN A 66 -8.21 -9.31 3.72
N LYS A 67 -7.31 -9.00 4.67
CA LYS A 67 -7.48 -9.39 6.07
C LYS A 67 -8.70 -8.72 6.70
N LEU A 68 -8.85 -7.41 6.52
CA LEU A 68 -10.01 -6.67 6.98
C LEU A 68 -11.31 -7.21 6.39
N HIS A 69 -11.32 -7.53 5.09
CA HIS A 69 -12.49 -8.12 4.45
C HIS A 69 -12.86 -9.49 5.05
N LYS A 70 -11.86 -10.36 5.29
CA LYS A 70 -12.06 -11.67 5.92
C LYS A 70 -12.52 -11.56 7.38
N GLU A 71 -12.02 -10.59 8.14
CA GLU A 71 -12.46 -10.34 9.51
C GLU A 71 -13.91 -9.87 9.56
N ASN A 72 -14.28 -8.92 8.70
CA ASN A 72 -15.66 -8.42 8.58
C ASN A 72 -16.65 -9.53 8.22
N MET A 73 -16.30 -10.43 7.30
CA MET A 73 -17.18 -11.58 6.99
C MET A 73 -17.34 -12.55 8.16
N LYS A 74 -16.29 -12.76 8.96
CA LYS A 74 -16.36 -13.62 10.16
C LYS A 74 -17.20 -13.00 11.28
N THR A 75 -17.16 -11.68 11.45
CA THR A 75 -17.99 -10.99 12.46
C THR A 75 -19.46 -11.04 12.08
N THR A 76 -19.81 -10.75 10.83
CA THR A 76 -21.21 -10.82 10.35
C THR A 76 -21.78 -12.23 10.50
N SER A 77 -21.02 -13.27 10.14
CA SER A 77 -21.45 -14.66 10.30
C SER A 77 -21.63 -15.07 11.78
N LYS A 78 -20.83 -14.51 12.69
CA LYS A 78 -21.01 -14.76 14.15
C LYS A 78 -22.26 -14.08 14.69
N GLU A 79 -22.53 -12.85 14.27
CA GLU A 79 -23.71 -12.09 14.69
C GLU A 79 -25.01 -12.75 14.22
N GLU A 80 -25.06 -13.18 12.96
CA GLU A 80 -26.20 -13.93 12.40
C GLU A 80 -26.44 -15.25 13.16
N ASN A 81 -25.37 -15.99 13.49
CA ASN A 81 -25.47 -17.22 14.27
C ASN A 81 -25.98 -16.99 15.70
N ILE A 82 -25.60 -15.88 16.35
CA ILE A 82 -26.11 -15.51 17.68
C ILE A 82 -27.59 -15.16 17.60
N GLU A 83 -28.02 -14.47 16.53
CA GLU A 83 -29.41 -14.08 16.33
C GLU A 83 -30.32 -15.28 16.05
N ILE A 84 -29.88 -16.21 15.20
CA ILE A 84 -30.57 -17.47 14.92
C ILE A 84 -30.72 -18.29 16.20
N LYS A 85 -29.67 -18.38 17.03
CA LYS A 85 -29.70 -19.13 18.29
C LYS A 85 -30.71 -18.52 19.29
N LYS A 86 -30.74 -17.19 19.42
CA LYS A 86 -31.73 -16.48 20.24
C LYS A 86 -33.17 -16.70 19.72
N ALA A 87 -33.37 -16.70 18.41
CA ALA A 87 -34.68 -16.96 17.80
C ALA A 87 -35.16 -18.40 18.08
N MET A 88 -34.28 -19.40 17.94
CA MET A 88 -34.58 -20.80 18.24
C MET A 88 -34.94 -21.02 19.72
N GLU A 89 -34.20 -20.42 20.65
CA GLU A 89 -34.53 -20.49 22.08
C GLU A 89 -35.90 -19.90 22.41
N LYS A 90 -36.28 -18.79 21.74
CA LYS A 90 -37.58 -18.14 21.90
C LYS A 90 -38.72 -19.03 21.38
N ILE A 91 -38.50 -19.72 20.25
CA ILE A 91 -39.46 -20.69 19.68
C ILE A 91 -39.63 -21.90 20.61
N MET A 92 -38.54 -22.45 21.15
CA MET A 92 -38.60 -23.59 22.08
C MET A 92 -39.32 -23.24 23.39
N ARG A 93 -39.07 -22.05 23.96
CA ARG A 93 -39.81 -21.55 25.14
C ARG A 93 -41.28 -21.28 24.86
N GLY A 94 -41.63 -20.85 23.64
CA GLY A 94 -43.02 -20.64 23.23
C GLY A 94 -43.84 -21.93 23.08
N LYS A 95 -43.19 -23.03 22.66
CA LYS A 95 -43.85 -24.35 22.53
C LYS A 95 -44.12 -25.04 23.88
N SER A 96 -43.32 -24.81 24.92
CA SER A 96 -43.55 -25.46 26.23
C SER A 96 -44.73 -24.88 27.02
N LYS A 97 -45.16 -23.63 26.74
CA LYS A 97 -46.30 -22.99 27.41
C LYS A 97 -47.69 -23.35 26.84
N LYS A 98 -47.77 -23.98 25.66
CA LYS A 98 -49.05 -24.36 25.01
C LYS A 98 -49.47 -25.83 25.22
N SER A 99 -48.72 -26.59 26.03
CA SER A 99 -48.94 -28.04 26.23
C SER A 99 -49.44 -28.40 27.65
N LYS A 100 -50.20 -27.52 28.31
CA LYS A 100 -50.90 -27.83 29.56
C LYS A 100 -52.38 -27.54 29.42
#